data_AF-K2ASN3-F1
#
_entry.id   AF-K2ASN3-F1
#
_cell.length_a   1.000
_cell.length_b   1.000
_cell.length_c   1.000
_cell.angle_alpha   90.00
_cell.angle_beta   90.00
_cell.angle_gamma   90.00
#
_symmetry.space_group_name_H-M   'P 1'
#
loop_
_entity.id
_entity.type
_entity.pdbx_description
1 polymer ?
#
loop_
_entity_poly.entity_id
_entity_poly.type
_entity_poly.pdbx_seq_one_letter_code
_entity_poly.pdbx_strand_id
1 'polypeptide(L)'
;MQLDDILLKNAPLKNLHAGKRCFIVGNGPSIKSQDLTLLKDEVTIVVSSFFRHPDAKLIDPAYWVIADPGFWMRPEETFYPALQFAQDKCVSPKLFFPSGAFPFLCQTNPGPLIDLHFYHYDETRSIEAPLDFSTGILPFGQNVVIVSLMLAFHLGCNPIYFVGCDHDFMRVTEAEYENQRVEHFYPESKKCVDYLTWNQWRGAMAMMDYQYQQLNNYARIWGFNVFNATAGGCLDHYPRVNYESLFLSDTPSAPACDPREPFRLIQAAQALMKAEDYKTALDLLDQAMARNLNRLERVEGLYYHKAICLTSLGRVHEALIWARQDLLCNPGNEANAQPLIRRLEGFLS
;
A
#
# COMPACT_ATOMS: atom_id res chain seq x y z
N MET A 1 19.74 -17.02 -11.74
CA MET A 1 18.34 -16.84 -11.34
C MET A 1 17.70 -15.94 -12.37
N GLN A 2 16.59 -16.35 -12.97
CA GLN A 2 15.90 -15.55 -13.98
C GLN A 2 15.04 -14.48 -13.32
N LEU A 3 14.59 -13.48 -14.09
CA LEU A 3 13.74 -12.41 -13.57
C LEU A 3 12.45 -12.97 -12.93
N ASP A 4 11.83 -13.96 -13.57
CA ASP A 4 10.61 -14.56 -13.07
C ASP A 4 10.82 -15.24 -11.70
N ASP A 5 11.97 -15.90 -11.49
CA ASP A 5 12.29 -16.55 -10.22
C ASP A 5 12.38 -15.54 -9.06
N ILE A 6 13.00 -14.38 -9.30
CA ILE A 6 13.17 -13.35 -8.25
C ILE A 6 11.85 -12.66 -7.92
N LEU A 7 10.97 -12.50 -8.91
CA LEU A 7 9.65 -11.88 -8.70
C LEU A 7 8.69 -12.86 -8.03
N LEU A 8 8.71 -14.14 -8.42
CA LEU A 8 7.79 -15.16 -7.90
C LEU A 8 7.85 -15.31 -6.37
N LYS A 9 9.00 -14.97 -5.75
CA LYS A 9 9.15 -14.87 -4.29
C LYS A 9 8.10 -13.95 -3.63
N ASN A 10 7.55 -12.98 -4.36
CA ASN A 10 6.54 -12.04 -3.84
C ASN A 10 5.11 -12.60 -3.88
N ALA A 11 4.86 -13.73 -4.55
CA ALA A 11 3.52 -14.29 -4.70
C ALA A 11 2.83 -14.58 -3.36
N PRO A 12 3.50 -15.14 -2.33
CA PRO A 12 2.88 -15.36 -1.01
C PRO A 12 2.50 -14.07 -0.25
N LEU A 13 3.00 -12.91 -0.68
CA LEU A 13 2.67 -11.63 -0.05
C LEU A 13 1.38 -11.01 -0.59
N LYS A 14 0.87 -11.53 -1.72
CA LYS A 14 -0.34 -11.00 -2.34
C LYS A 14 -1.51 -11.15 -1.37
N ASN A 15 -2.17 -10.04 -1.06
CA ASN A 15 -3.30 -9.96 -0.12
C ASN A 15 -2.99 -10.44 1.32
N LEU A 16 -1.72 -10.52 1.72
CA LEU A 16 -1.33 -10.97 3.06
C LEU A 16 -1.91 -10.08 4.19
N HIS A 17 -2.17 -8.82 3.89
CA HIS A 17 -2.75 -7.83 4.80
C HIS A 17 -4.15 -7.37 4.36
N ALA A 18 -4.88 -8.22 3.63
CA ALA A 18 -6.24 -7.93 3.19
C ALA A 18 -7.14 -7.42 4.32
N GLY A 19 -7.73 -6.25 4.13
CA GLY A 19 -8.65 -5.62 5.09
C GLY A 19 -8.02 -5.06 6.36
N LYS A 20 -6.69 -5.11 6.49
CA LYS A 20 -5.96 -4.39 7.54
C LYS A 20 -5.59 -3.00 7.04
N ARG A 21 -5.59 -2.01 7.93
CA ARG A 21 -5.01 -0.71 7.61
C ARG A 21 -3.50 -0.82 7.50
N CYS A 22 -2.91 0.04 6.67
CA CYS A 22 -1.45 0.21 6.66
C CYS A 22 -1.04 1.67 6.54
N PHE A 23 0.21 1.93 6.91
CA PHE A 23 0.82 3.26 6.89
C PHE A 23 2.07 3.22 6.00
N ILE A 24 2.07 4.06 4.97
CA ILE A 24 3.25 4.34 4.15
C ILE A 24 3.96 5.53 4.76
N VAL A 25 5.16 5.28 5.28
CA VAL A 25 5.93 6.28 6.04
C VAL A 25 7.09 6.79 5.18
N GLY A 26 6.95 8.04 4.74
CA GLY A 26 7.98 8.79 4.03
C GLY A 26 9.03 9.38 4.97
N ASN A 27 10.03 10.02 4.36
CA ASN A 27 11.14 10.65 5.09
C ASN A 27 11.04 12.19 5.11
N GLY A 28 9.87 12.76 4.83
CA GLY A 28 9.70 14.20 4.82
C GLY A 28 9.77 14.82 6.23
N PRO A 29 10.01 16.14 6.34
CA PRO A 29 10.26 16.80 7.62
C PRO A 29 9.06 16.75 8.58
N SER A 30 7.83 16.59 8.10
CA SER A 30 6.62 16.59 8.95
C SER A 30 6.68 15.55 10.07
N ILE A 31 7.35 14.41 9.84
CA ILE A 31 7.42 13.33 10.84
C ILE A 31 8.20 13.72 12.10
N LYS A 32 8.98 14.80 12.07
CA LYS A 32 9.59 15.40 13.28
C LYS A 32 8.55 15.92 14.27
N SER A 33 7.35 16.24 13.77
CA SER A 33 6.25 16.84 14.53
C SER A 33 5.07 15.90 14.72
N GLN A 34 5.11 14.69 14.15
CA GLN A 34 4.09 13.66 14.32
C GLN A 34 4.58 12.56 15.25
N ASP A 35 3.73 12.11 16.16
CA ASP A 35 4.07 11.03 17.10
C ASP A 35 4.04 9.66 16.42
N LEU A 36 5.16 9.24 15.85
CA LEU A 36 5.25 7.95 15.15
C LEU A 36 5.19 6.74 16.10
N THR A 37 5.23 6.93 17.42
CA THR A 37 5.11 5.82 18.37
C THR A 37 3.74 5.14 18.30
N LEU A 38 2.73 5.86 17.79
CA LEU A 38 1.38 5.34 17.53
C LEU A 38 1.34 4.29 16.41
N LEU A 39 2.38 4.20 15.57
CA LEU A 39 2.51 3.17 14.54
C LEU A 39 3.00 1.83 15.07
N LYS A 40 3.28 1.73 16.38
CA LYS A 40 3.62 0.47 17.00
C LYS A 40 2.47 -0.53 16.77
N ASP A 41 2.84 -1.75 16.36
CA ASP A 41 1.92 -2.85 16.05
C ASP A 41 1.05 -2.66 14.77
N GLU A 42 1.26 -1.58 14.01
CA GLU A 42 0.62 -1.35 12.72
C GLU A 42 1.38 -1.99 11.54
N VAL A 43 0.68 -2.24 10.43
CA VAL A 43 1.35 -2.63 9.19
C VAL A 43 1.99 -1.38 8.58
N THR A 44 3.31 -1.31 8.60
CA THR A 44 4.05 -0.16 8.04
C THR A 44 4.89 -0.53 6.82
N ILE A 45 4.85 0.33 5.81
CA ILE A 45 5.76 0.34 4.67
C ILE A 45 6.62 1.59 4.77
N VAL A 46 7.90 1.42 5.09
CA VAL A 46 8.84 2.55 5.24
C VAL A 46 9.74 2.66 4.01
N VAL A 47 10.41 3.80 3.84
CA VAL A 47 11.19 4.06 2.61
C VAL A 47 12.61 4.55 2.86
N SER A 48 13.52 4.19 1.94
CA SER A 48 14.88 4.74 1.86
C SER A 48 15.60 4.77 3.21
N SER A 49 15.96 5.93 3.76
CA SER A 49 16.76 6.03 4.99
C SER A 49 15.94 6.14 6.28
N PHE A 50 14.73 5.55 6.32
CA PHE A 50 13.86 5.60 7.49
C PHE A 50 14.50 5.07 8.78
N PHE A 51 15.46 4.14 8.69
CA PHE A 51 16.25 3.64 9.83
C PHE A 51 16.93 4.73 10.68
N ARG A 52 17.08 5.94 10.15
CA ARG A 52 17.61 7.09 10.87
C ARG A 52 16.61 7.69 11.88
N HIS A 53 15.34 7.31 11.82
CA HIS A 53 14.32 7.81 12.72
C HIS A 53 14.51 7.21 14.13
N PRO A 54 14.44 8.00 15.22
CA PRO A 54 14.60 7.49 16.58
C PRO A 54 13.65 6.32 16.92
N ASP A 55 12.43 6.39 16.40
CA ASP A 55 11.38 5.38 16.63
C ASP A 55 11.44 4.19 15.66
N ALA A 56 12.40 4.14 14.72
CA ALA A 56 12.45 3.07 13.72
C ALA A 56 12.49 1.66 14.32
N LYS A 57 13.15 1.49 15.48
CA LYS A 57 13.13 0.21 16.23
C LYS A 57 11.75 -0.07 16.84
N LEU A 58 11.10 0.95 17.40
CA LEU A 58 9.80 0.80 18.05
C LEU A 58 8.73 0.38 17.05
N ILE A 59 8.81 0.94 15.84
CA ILE A 59 7.88 0.67 14.74
C ILE A 59 8.10 -0.73 14.16
N ASP A 60 9.35 -1.23 14.15
CA ASP A 60 9.74 -2.55 13.63
C ASP A 60 9.09 -2.86 12.25
N PRO A 61 9.45 -2.10 11.20
CA PRO A 61 8.68 -2.06 9.99
C PRO A 61 8.66 -3.40 9.24
N ALA A 62 7.45 -3.88 8.94
CA ALA A 62 7.25 -5.14 8.20
C ALA A 62 7.83 -5.08 6.77
N TYR A 63 7.74 -3.91 6.14
CA TYR A 63 8.15 -3.69 4.75
C TYR A 63 8.98 -2.43 4.63
N TRP A 64 10.00 -2.50 3.78
CA TRP A 64 10.87 -1.37 3.52
C TRP A 64 11.25 -1.32 2.05
N VAL A 65 10.85 -0.24 1.37
CA VAL A 65 11.06 -0.06 -0.08
C VAL A 65 12.25 0.86 -0.33
N ILE A 66 13.15 0.43 -1.19
CA ILE A 66 14.34 1.16 -1.61
C ILE A 66 14.37 1.23 -3.13
N ALA A 67 14.30 2.46 -3.66
CA ALA A 67 14.30 2.71 -5.10
C ALA A 67 15.49 3.57 -5.59
N ASP A 68 16.26 4.17 -4.66
CA ASP A 68 17.40 5.03 -5.01
C ASP A 68 18.64 4.19 -5.32
N PRO A 69 19.21 4.30 -6.54
CA PRO A 69 20.45 3.61 -6.91
C PRO A 69 21.65 3.84 -6.00
N GLY A 70 21.67 4.93 -5.23
CA GLY A 70 22.67 5.18 -4.19
C GLY A 70 22.82 4.00 -3.22
N PHE A 71 21.75 3.25 -2.94
CA PHE A 71 21.79 2.09 -2.04
C PHE A 71 22.62 0.91 -2.55
N TRP A 72 22.77 0.74 -3.86
CA TRP A 72 23.57 -0.37 -4.41
C TRP A 72 24.79 0.10 -5.20
N MET A 73 24.87 1.38 -5.57
CA MET A 73 26.06 1.96 -6.20
C MET A 73 27.04 2.56 -5.18
N ARG A 74 26.57 2.95 -4.00
CA ARG A 74 27.35 3.45 -2.86
C ARG A 74 26.85 2.84 -1.55
N PRO A 75 26.88 1.51 -1.43
CA PRO A 75 26.26 0.80 -0.31
C PRO A 75 26.86 1.21 1.05
N GLU A 76 28.13 1.61 1.10
CA GLU A 76 28.79 2.12 2.31
C GLU A 76 28.15 3.38 2.90
N GLU A 77 27.55 4.24 2.08
CA GLU A 77 26.91 5.49 2.53
C GLU A 77 25.47 5.26 3.03
N THR A 78 24.81 4.20 2.57
CA THR A 78 23.35 4.07 2.68
C THR A 78 22.89 2.67 3.08
N PHE A 79 23.23 1.64 2.30
CA PHE A 79 22.74 0.28 2.52
C PHE A 79 23.42 -0.44 3.69
N TYR A 80 24.75 -0.37 3.83
CA TYR A 80 25.44 -0.97 4.98
C TYR A 80 25.01 -0.36 6.32
N PRO A 81 24.83 0.97 6.46
CA PRO A 81 24.18 1.54 7.64
C PRO A 81 22.78 0.98 7.93
N ALA A 82 21.97 0.73 6.89
CA ALA A 82 20.66 0.11 7.05
C ALA A 82 20.74 -1.35 7.54
N LEU A 83 21.69 -2.13 7.00
CA LEU A 83 21.96 -3.50 7.46
C LEU A 83 22.45 -3.52 8.91
N GLN A 84 23.37 -2.62 9.26
CA GLN A 84 23.89 -2.47 10.62
C GLN A 84 22.77 -2.12 11.60
N PHE A 85 21.89 -1.19 11.24
CA PHE A 85 20.71 -0.87 12.03
C PHE A 85 19.83 -2.10 12.28
N ALA A 86 19.51 -2.85 11.23
CA ALA A 86 18.68 -4.05 11.35
C ALA A 86 19.31 -5.07 12.30
N GLN A 87 20.62 -5.28 12.20
CA GLN A 87 21.39 -6.18 13.06
C GLN A 87 21.44 -5.70 14.52
N ASP A 88 21.73 -4.42 14.76
CA ASP A 88 21.89 -3.86 16.11
C ASP A 88 20.56 -3.71 16.86
N LYS A 89 19.49 -3.45 16.11
CA LYS A 89 18.15 -3.23 16.67
C LYS A 89 17.26 -4.47 16.62
N CYS A 90 17.74 -5.55 16.01
CA CYS A 90 17.01 -6.79 15.77
C CYS A 90 15.71 -6.59 14.99
N VAL A 91 15.74 -5.72 13.98
CA VAL A 91 14.61 -5.44 13.07
C VAL A 91 14.74 -6.35 11.86
N SER A 92 13.64 -6.96 11.42
CA SER A 92 13.65 -8.02 10.38
C SER A 92 12.73 -7.68 9.20
N PRO A 93 12.99 -6.59 8.46
CA PRO A 93 12.10 -6.11 7.41
C PRO A 93 12.21 -6.95 6.13
N LYS A 94 11.13 -6.99 5.36
CA LYS A 94 11.18 -7.37 3.93
C LYS A 94 11.62 -6.16 3.13
N LEU A 95 12.83 -6.22 2.56
CA LEU A 95 13.40 -5.13 1.77
C LEU A 95 13.08 -5.31 0.29
N PHE A 96 12.44 -4.31 -0.31
CA PHE A 96 12.06 -4.31 -1.72
C PHE A 96 12.98 -3.40 -2.54
N PHE A 97 13.57 -3.97 -3.59
CA PHE A 97 14.43 -3.26 -4.53
C PHE A 97 13.94 -3.40 -5.98
N PRO A 98 14.22 -2.45 -6.88
CA PRO A 98 14.02 -2.67 -8.30
C PRO A 98 14.93 -3.81 -8.77
N SER A 99 14.47 -4.59 -9.75
CA SER A 99 15.20 -5.75 -10.27
C SER A 99 16.58 -5.38 -10.84
N GLY A 100 16.77 -4.13 -11.26
CA GLY A 100 18.08 -3.60 -11.68
C GLY A 100 19.14 -3.56 -10.58
N ALA A 101 18.75 -3.63 -9.29
CA ALA A 101 19.67 -3.74 -8.16
C ALA A 101 20.17 -5.19 -7.95
N PHE A 102 19.50 -6.18 -8.54
CA PHE A 102 19.80 -7.60 -8.32
C PHE A 102 21.29 -7.97 -8.59
N PRO A 103 21.93 -7.53 -9.69
CA PRO A 103 23.34 -7.87 -9.96
C PRO A 103 24.33 -7.34 -8.91
N PHE A 104 23.96 -6.28 -8.19
CA PHE A 104 24.79 -5.67 -7.15
C PHE A 104 24.55 -6.34 -5.79
N LEU A 105 23.28 -6.61 -5.48
CA LEU A 105 22.88 -7.16 -4.18
C LEU A 105 23.11 -8.66 -4.07
N CYS A 106 23.14 -9.41 -5.17
CA CYS A 106 23.40 -10.86 -5.12
C CYS A 106 24.81 -11.22 -4.61
N GLN A 107 25.74 -10.27 -4.60
CA GLN A 107 27.08 -10.41 -4.05
C GLN A 107 27.17 -9.93 -2.60
N THR A 108 26.14 -9.26 -2.09
CA THR A 108 26.10 -8.74 -0.73
C THR A 108 25.43 -9.76 0.18
N ASN A 109 26.04 -10.06 1.32
CA ASN A 109 25.38 -10.83 2.37
C ASN A 109 24.57 -9.87 3.26
N PRO A 110 23.23 -9.84 3.16
CA PRO A 110 22.42 -8.89 3.93
C PRO A 110 22.23 -9.32 5.39
N GLY A 111 22.76 -10.49 5.79
CA GLY A 111 22.56 -11.06 7.12
C GLY A 111 21.23 -11.80 7.27
N PRO A 112 21.01 -12.46 8.43
CA PRO A 112 19.90 -13.38 8.63
C PRO A 112 18.55 -12.70 8.88
N LEU A 113 18.55 -11.41 9.23
CA LEU A 113 17.34 -10.64 9.55
C LEU A 113 16.71 -9.97 8.33
N ILE A 114 17.43 -9.91 7.22
CA ILE A 114 16.98 -9.20 6.04
C ILE A 114 16.44 -10.18 5.00
N ASP A 115 15.16 -10.00 4.66
CA ASP A 115 14.52 -10.75 3.59
C ASP A 115 14.47 -9.89 2.32
N LEU A 116 15.33 -10.19 1.33
CA LEU A 116 15.40 -9.42 0.08
C LEU A 116 14.31 -9.82 -0.91
N HIS A 117 13.59 -8.83 -1.41
CA HIS A 117 12.55 -8.93 -2.42
C HIS A 117 12.84 -7.97 -3.58
N PHE A 118 12.40 -8.33 -4.78
CA PHE A 118 12.63 -7.54 -5.98
C PHE A 118 11.32 -7.24 -6.70
N TYR A 119 11.22 -6.09 -7.34
CA TYR A 119 10.11 -5.73 -8.22
C TYR A 119 10.62 -5.26 -9.58
N HIS A 120 9.81 -5.39 -10.63
CA HIS A 120 10.18 -5.02 -11.99
C HIS A 120 9.14 -4.11 -12.61
N TYR A 121 9.58 -3.01 -13.22
CA TYR A 121 8.71 -2.14 -14.00
C TYR A 121 8.45 -2.79 -15.36
N ASP A 122 7.17 -3.00 -15.68
CA ASP A 122 6.72 -3.63 -16.91
C ASP A 122 5.83 -2.66 -17.67
N GLU A 123 6.33 -2.16 -18.81
CA GLU A 123 5.66 -1.17 -19.65
C GLU A 123 4.33 -1.66 -20.26
N THR A 124 4.09 -2.98 -20.23
CA THR A 124 2.84 -3.56 -20.71
C THR A 124 1.70 -3.49 -19.69
N ARG A 125 2.00 -3.12 -18.44
CA ARG A 125 1.01 -3.05 -17.36
C ARG A 125 0.19 -1.77 -17.42
N SER A 126 -1.08 -1.89 -17.05
CA SER A 126 -2.04 -0.79 -17.00
C SER A 126 -2.84 -0.81 -15.70
N ILE A 127 -3.46 0.33 -15.35
CA ILE A 127 -4.20 0.48 -14.08
C ILE A 127 -5.49 -0.36 -14.06
N GLU A 128 -5.95 -0.83 -15.21
CA GLU A 128 -7.10 -1.70 -15.38
C GLU A 128 -6.81 -3.16 -15.01
N ALA A 129 -5.53 -3.53 -14.87
CA ALA A 129 -5.09 -4.85 -14.43
C ALA A 129 -4.70 -4.83 -12.94
N PRO A 130 -4.92 -5.93 -12.19
CA PRO A 130 -4.56 -5.97 -10.78
C PRO A 130 -3.04 -5.94 -10.64
N LEU A 131 -2.54 -5.09 -9.74
CA LEU A 131 -1.12 -5.04 -9.40
C LEU A 131 -0.66 -6.35 -8.77
N ASP A 132 0.48 -6.85 -9.25
CA ASP A 132 1.08 -8.07 -8.75
C ASP A 132 2.61 -8.00 -8.81
N PHE A 133 3.23 -7.85 -7.64
CA PHE A 133 4.69 -7.79 -7.50
C PHE A 133 5.39 -9.09 -7.89
N SER A 134 4.65 -10.18 -8.16
CA SER A 134 5.23 -11.44 -8.63
C SER A 134 5.38 -11.56 -10.14
N THR A 135 4.85 -10.62 -10.93
CA THR A 135 4.86 -10.70 -12.40
C THR A 135 5.30 -9.43 -13.12
N GLY A 136 5.48 -8.32 -12.40
CA GLY A 136 5.77 -7.00 -12.96
C GLY A 136 4.72 -5.98 -12.54
N ILE A 137 5.16 -4.74 -12.32
CA ILE A 137 4.32 -3.63 -11.83
C ILE A 137 4.29 -2.51 -12.85
N LEU A 138 3.34 -1.58 -12.68
CA LEU A 138 3.25 -0.37 -13.49
C LEU A 138 4.62 0.36 -13.51
N PRO A 139 5.03 0.96 -14.64
CA PRO A 139 6.28 1.69 -14.75
C PRO A 139 6.23 3.06 -14.04
N PHE A 140 5.64 3.11 -12.84
CA PHE A 140 5.49 4.29 -12.01
C PHE A 140 6.56 4.25 -10.92
N GLY A 141 7.63 5.01 -11.14
CA GLY A 141 8.82 4.99 -10.28
C GLY A 141 9.41 6.37 -10.02
N GLN A 142 8.64 7.45 -10.22
CA GLN A 142 9.18 8.81 -10.11
C GLN A 142 9.63 9.15 -8.68
N ASN A 143 9.08 8.47 -7.67
CA ASN A 143 9.59 8.43 -6.31
C ASN A 143 9.29 7.07 -5.63
N VAL A 144 9.92 6.81 -4.49
CA VAL A 144 9.78 5.54 -3.75
C VAL A 144 8.41 5.37 -3.06
N VAL A 145 7.72 6.46 -2.74
CA VAL A 145 6.38 6.44 -2.12
C VAL A 145 5.33 5.91 -3.12
N ILE A 146 5.47 6.22 -4.41
CA ILE A 146 4.64 5.69 -5.49
C ILE A 146 4.72 4.16 -5.53
N VAL A 147 5.94 3.60 -5.48
CA VAL A 147 6.14 2.15 -5.43
C VAL A 147 5.61 1.54 -4.14
N SER A 148 5.76 2.25 -3.02
CA SER A 148 5.22 1.83 -1.72
C SER A 148 3.70 1.75 -1.72
N LEU A 149 3.01 2.66 -2.42
CA LEU A 149 1.56 2.61 -2.62
C LEU A 149 1.17 1.39 -3.48
N MET A 150 1.90 1.12 -4.55
CA MET A 150 1.67 -0.09 -5.34
C MET A 150 1.89 -1.37 -4.52
N LEU A 151 2.89 -1.39 -3.63
CA LEU A 151 3.13 -2.51 -2.72
C LEU A 151 1.96 -2.65 -1.74
N ALA A 152 1.44 -1.56 -1.18
CA ALA A 152 0.26 -1.60 -0.31
C ALA A 152 -0.97 -2.22 -1.01
N PHE A 153 -1.17 -1.91 -2.30
CA PHE A 153 -2.20 -2.55 -3.13
C PHE A 153 -1.95 -4.05 -3.31
N HIS A 154 -0.71 -4.47 -3.61
CA HIS A 154 -0.34 -5.90 -3.72
C HIS A 154 -0.59 -6.65 -2.40
N LEU A 155 -0.29 -6.03 -1.26
CA LEU A 155 -0.51 -6.58 0.07
C LEU A 155 -2.00 -6.64 0.47
N GLY A 156 -2.89 -5.99 -0.30
CA GLY A 156 -4.33 -5.92 -0.03
C GLY A 156 -4.73 -4.99 1.11
N CYS A 157 -3.84 -4.10 1.55
CA CYS A 157 -4.11 -3.20 2.67
C CYS A 157 -5.26 -2.24 2.34
N ASN A 158 -6.20 -2.06 3.26
CA ASN A 158 -7.31 -1.12 3.11
C ASN A 158 -7.92 -0.84 4.49
N PRO A 159 -7.95 0.41 4.99
CA PRO A 159 -7.47 1.65 4.35
C PRO A 159 -5.94 1.83 4.37
N ILE A 160 -5.42 2.68 3.48
CA ILE A 160 -3.99 3.02 3.34
C ILE A 160 -3.79 4.48 3.73
N TYR A 161 -2.79 4.78 4.56
CA TYR A 161 -2.48 6.14 5.02
C TYR A 161 -1.05 6.56 4.68
N PHE A 162 -0.88 7.75 4.12
CA PHE A 162 0.44 8.38 4.01
C PHE A 162 0.80 9.14 5.28
N VAL A 163 2.04 9.02 5.73
CA VAL A 163 2.63 9.79 6.84
C VAL A 163 4.03 10.23 6.41
N GLY A 164 4.42 11.49 6.62
CA GLY A 164 5.74 11.97 6.20
C GLY A 164 5.97 12.05 4.69
N CYS A 165 4.89 12.15 3.92
CA CYS A 165 4.93 12.24 2.47
C CYS A 165 4.72 13.70 2.02
N ASP A 166 5.57 14.60 2.51
CA ASP A 166 5.41 16.05 2.41
C ASP A 166 5.37 16.54 0.94
N HIS A 167 6.29 16.09 0.08
CA HIS A 167 6.31 16.49 -1.33
C HIS A 167 6.35 18.01 -1.59
N ASP A 168 6.80 18.83 -0.64
CA ASP A 168 6.85 20.30 -0.79
C ASP A 168 7.69 20.74 -1.99
N PHE A 169 8.69 19.92 -2.35
CA PHE A 169 9.52 20.12 -3.53
C PHE A 169 8.71 20.15 -4.85
N MET A 170 7.48 19.61 -4.89
CA MET A 170 6.60 19.67 -6.07
C MET A 170 6.06 21.07 -6.35
N ARG A 171 6.01 21.98 -5.37
CA ARG A 171 5.47 23.35 -5.53
C ARG A 171 6.53 24.41 -5.83
N VAL A 172 7.79 24.00 -5.94
CA VAL A 172 8.93 24.89 -6.15
C VAL A 172 8.79 25.63 -7.47
N THR A 173 8.98 26.95 -7.43
CA THR A 173 8.96 27.80 -8.63
C THR A 173 10.35 27.93 -9.25
N GLU A 174 10.42 28.41 -10.50
CA GLU A 174 11.69 28.63 -11.21
C GLU A 174 12.62 29.57 -10.44
N ALA A 175 12.05 30.62 -9.82
CA ALA A 175 12.79 31.60 -9.05
C ALA A 175 13.40 31.02 -7.76
N GLU A 176 12.76 30.00 -7.18
CA GLU A 176 13.22 29.35 -5.94
C GLU A 176 14.18 28.19 -6.23
N TYR A 177 14.14 27.63 -7.44
CA TYR A 177 14.79 26.38 -7.80
C TYR A 177 16.31 26.36 -7.53
N GLU A 178 17.01 27.46 -7.81
CA GLU A 178 18.47 27.55 -7.64
C GLU A 178 18.92 27.31 -6.19
N ASN A 179 18.08 27.70 -5.23
CA ASN A 179 18.35 27.55 -3.80
C ASN A 179 17.56 26.41 -3.17
N GLN A 180 16.70 25.74 -3.94
CA GLN A 180 15.87 24.67 -3.43
C GLN A 180 16.73 23.48 -2.98
N ARG A 181 16.38 22.97 -1.80
CA ARG A 181 16.88 21.70 -1.27
C ARG A 181 15.71 20.75 -1.08
N VAL A 182 15.93 19.47 -1.36
CA VAL A 182 15.00 18.45 -0.89
C VAL A 182 15.33 18.20 0.57
N GLU A 183 14.36 18.49 1.43
CA GLU A 183 14.50 18.29 2.87
C GLU A 183 13.96 16.92 3.28
N HIS A 184 14.65 16.34 4.26
CA HIS A 184 14.23 15.13 4.94
C HIS A 184 14.19 15.39 6.44
N PHE A 185 13.69 14.41 7.20
CA PHE A 185 13.76 14.50 8.66
C PHE A 185 15.22 14.43 9.19
N TYR A 186 16.18 13.96 8.41
CA TYR A 186 17.60 13.91 8.76
C TYR A 186 18.41 15.05 8.09
N PRO A 187 19.63 15.37 8.58
CA PRO A 187 20.36 16.58 8.20
C PRO A 187 20.86 16.59 6.74
N GLU A 188 20.97 15.42 6.11
CA GLU A 188 21.38 15.33 4.71
C GLU A 188 20.32 15.92 3.78
N SER A 189 20.59 17.13 3.28
CA SER A 189 19.82 17.77 2.22
C SER A 189 20.73 18.03 1.02
N LYS A 190 20.20 17.85 -0.18
CA LYS A 190 20.91 18.06 -1.44
C LYS A 190 20.22 19.16 -2.23
N LYS A 191 20.97 20.00 -2.94
CA LYS A 191 20.36 20.98 -3.84
C LYS A 191 19.79 20.25 -5.06
N CYS A 192 18.61 20.66 -5.50
CA CYS A 192 17.97 20.04 -6.66
C CYS A 192 18.78 20.25 -7.94
N VAL A 193 19.36 21.44 -8.09
CA VAL A 193 20.19 21.84 -9.25
C VAL A 193 21.43 20.97 -9.47
N ASP A 194 21.94 20.31 -8.43
CA ASP A 194 23.12 19.45 -8.56
C ASP A 194 22.82 18.18 -9.36
N TYR A 195 21.54 17.86 -9.59
CA TYR A 195 21.08 16.63 -10.24
C TYR A 195 20.29 16.89 -11.52
N LEU A 196 19.44 17.91 -11.52
CA LEU A 196 18.52 18.20 -12.64
C LEU A 196 18.54 19.69 -12.99
N THR A 197 18.47 19.99 -14.29
CA THR A 197 18.10 21.33 -14.75
C THR A 197 16.64 21.63 -14.39
N TRP A 198 16.26 22.91 -14.36
CA TRP A 198 14.87 23.30 -14.08
C TRP A 198 13.84 22.62 -15.00
N ASN A 199 14.14 22.50 -16.30
CA ASN A 199 13.23 21.83 -17.24
C ASN A 199 13.08 20.34 -16.94
N GLN A 200 14.17 19.65 -16.58
CA GLN A 200 14.11 18.24 -16.17
C GLN A 200 13.37 18.07 -14.85
N TRP A 201 13.59 18.97 -13.89
CA TRP A 201 12.85 19.01 -12.63
C TRP A 201 11.35 19.16 -12.85
N ARG A 202 10.94 20.17 -13.64
CA ARG A 202 9.53 20.40 -13.97
C ARG A 202 8.89 19.18 -14.64
N GLY A 203 9.60 18.56 -15.58
CA GLY A 203 9.15 17.32 -16.24
C GLY A 203 8.99 16.16 -15.24
N ALA A 204 9.94 15.98 -14.33
CA ALA A 204 9.88 14.99 -13.27
C ALA A 204 8.69 15.23 -12.31
N MET A 205 8.42 16.49 -11.94
CA MET A 205 7.27 16.83 -11.08
C MET A 205 5.94 16.57 -11.79
N ALA A 206 5.83 16.93 -13.08
CA ALA A 206 4.63 16.64 -13.87
C ALA A 206 4.39 15.13 -14.03
N MET A 207 5.45 14.34 -14.21
CA MET A 207 5.34 12.88 -14.27
C MET A 207 4.93 12.29 -12.91
N MET A 208 5.47 12.83 -11.81
CA MET A 208 5.09 12.41 -10.47
C MET A 208 3.61 12.69 -10.18
N ASP A 209 3.14 13.88 -10.52
CA ASP A 209 1.74 14.28 -10.39
C ASP A 209 0.81 13.35 -11.18
N TYR A 210 1.16 13.08 -12.44
CA TYR A 210 0.45 12.13 -13.28
C TYR A 210 0.39 10.73 -12.66
N GLN A 211 1.51 10.21 -12.15
CA GLN A 211 1.56 8.87 -11.53
C GLN A 211 0.68 8.78 -10.28
N TYR A 212 0.67 9.81 -9.41
CA TYR A 212 -0.25 9.85 -8.27
C TYR A 212 -1.71 9.89 -8.69
N GLN A 213 -2.03 10.68 -9.71
CA GLN A 213 -3.37 10.71 -10.28
C GLN A 213 -3.80 9.33 -10.79
N GLN A 214 -2.92 8.62 -11.52
CA GLN A 214 -3.21 7.27 -12.04
C GLN A 214 -3.39 6.25 -10.91
N LEU A 215 -2.59 6.33 -9.84
CA LEU A 215 -2.74 5.42 -8.69
C LEU A 215 -3.99 5.73 -7.84
N ASN A 216 -4.44 6.99 -7.81
CA ASN A 216 -5.74 7.33 -7.23
C ASN A 216 -6.90 6.76 -8.07
N ASN A 217 -6.78 6.80 -9.41
CA ASN A 217 -7.74 6.14 -10.29
C ASN A 217 -7.73 4.61 -10.09
N TYR A 218 -6.55 4.00 -9.98
CA TYR A 218 -6.41 2.59 -9.62
C TYR A 218 -7.14 2.28 -8.31
N ALA A 219 -6.91 3.08 -7.26
CA ALA A 219 -7.58 2.90 -5.97
C ALA A 219 -9.11 2.91 -6.10
N ARG A 220 -9.68 3.82 -6.91
CA ARG A 220 -11.12 3.88 -7.18
C ARG A 220 -11.65 2.67 -7.94
N ILE A 221 -10.95 2.25 -8.99
CA ILE A 221 -11.32 1.08 -9.82
C ILE A 221 -11.33 -0.21 -8.98
N TRP A 222 -10.38 -0.33 -8.06
CA TRP A 222 -10.12 -1.54 -7.28
C TRP A 222 -10.63 -1.49 -5.84
N GLY A 223 -11.32 -0.42 -5.43
CA GLY A 223 -11.97 -0.32 -4.13
C GLY A 223 -11.07 -0.06 -2.93
N PHE A 224 -9.88 0.52 -3.13
CA PHE A 224 -8.97 0.91 -2.06
C PHE A 224 -9.30 2.31 -1.53
N ASN A 225 -9.32 2.46 -0.21
CA ASN A 225 -9.40 3.77 0.43
C ASN A 225 -7.98 4.24 0.78
N VAL A 226 -7.57 5.36 0.21
CA VAL A 226 -6.23 5.94 0.42
C VAL A 226 -6.39 7.35 0.95
N PHE A 227 -5.69 7.64 2.05
CA PHE A 227 -5.77 8.92 2.76
C PHE A 227 -4.38 9.51 2.99
N ASN A 228 -4.31 10.83 3.07
CA ASN A 228 -3.10 11.54 3.46
C ASN A 228 -3.19 12.00 4.93
N ALA A 229 -2.43 11.35 5.81
CA ALA A 229 -2.29 11.71 7.22
C ALA A 229 -0.96 12.45 7.49
N THR A 230 -0.27 12.92 6.45
CA THR A 230 0.94 13.75 6.59
C THR A 230 0.55 15.12 7.15
N ALA A 231 1.28 15.58 8.17
CA ALA A 231 1.12 16.92 8.72
C ALA A 231 1.66 17.97 7.72
N GLY A 232 0.77 18.48 6.87
CA GLY A 232 1.13 19.43 5.81
C GLY A 232 1.54 18.73 4.52
N GLY A 233 2.47 19.33 3.78
CA GLY A 233 2.87 18.83 2.47
C GLY A 233 1.91 19.19 1.33
N CYS A 234 2.27 18.77 0.12
CA CYS A 234 1.64 19.12 -1.16
C CYS A 234 1.05 17.91 -1.90
N LEU A 235 1.03 16.74 -1.28
CA LEU A 235 0.40 15.55 -1.85
C LEU A 235 -1.13 15.62 -1.70
N ASP A 236 -1.79 16.27 -2.66
CA ASP A 236 -3.23 16.59 -2.60
C ASP A 236 -4.13 15.67 -3.44
N HIS A 237 -3.58 14.61 -4.05
CA HIS A 237 -4.37 13.60 -4.78
C HIS A 237 -5.29 12.77 -3.88
N TYR A 238 -5.01 12.72 -2.58
CA TYR A 238 -5.71 11.87 -1.61
C TYR A 238 -6.36 12.71 -0.50
N PRO A 239 -7.58 12.34 -0.05
CA PRO A 239 -8.27 13.06 1.03
C PRO A 239 -7.42 13.10 2.31
N ARG A 240 -7.36 14.27 2.94
CA ARG A 240 -6.58 14.49 4.17
C ARG A 240 -7.36 14.07 5.40
N VAL A 241 -6.65 13.50 6.36
CA VAL A 241 -7.18 13.10 7.67
C VAL A 241 -6.22 13.53 8.77
N ASN A 242 -6.74 13.82 9.97
CA ASN A 242 -5.87 14.10 11.12
C ASN A 242 -5.24 12.78 11.61
N TYR A 243 -3.91 12.73 11.66
CA TYR A 243 -3.16 11.54 12.02
C TYR A 243 -3.51 11.00 13.42
N GLU A 244 -3.51 11.86 14.44
CA GLU A 244 -3.73 11.48 15.83
C GLU A 244 -5.14 10.91 16.02
N SER A 245 -6.13 11.46 15.32
CA SER A 245 -7.51 10.99 15.35
C SER A 245 -7.68 9.54 14.89
N LEU A 246 -6.74 8.99 14.12
CA LEU A 246 -6.75 7.58 13.71
C LEU A 246 -6.46 6.62 14.88
N PHE A 247 -6.01 7.15 16.02
CA PHE A 247 -5.65 6.39 17.22
C PHE A 247 -6.46 6.81 18.45
N LEU A 248 -7.30 7.84 18.33
CA LEU A 248 -8.25 8.22 19.37
C LEU A 248 -9.39 7.21 19.38
N SER A 249 -9.45 6.40 20.43
CA SER A 249 -10.62 5.59 20.72
C SER A 249 -11.73 6.46 21.30
N ASP A 250 -12.82 6.67 20.57
CA ASP A 250 -14.12 6.73 21.24
C ASP A 250 -14.56 5.29 21.53
N THR A 251 -14.61 4.97 22.84
CA THR A 251 -15.23 3.80 23.48
C THR A 251 -14.49 2.44 23.46
N PRO A 252 -14.71 1.62 24.52
CA PRO A 252 -13.78 0.59 24.98
C PRO A 252 -13.68 -0.56 23.99
N SER A 253 -12.60 -1.33 24.10
CA SER A 253 -12.50 -2.67 23.55
C SER A 253 -13.87 -3.34 23.64
N ALA A 254 -14.53 -3.51 22.49
CA ALA A 254 -15.75 -4.31 22.44
C ALA A 254 -15.41 -5.64 23.14
N PRO A 255 -16.29 -6.15 24.02
CA PRO A 255 -16.08 -7.47 24.60
C PRO A 255 -15.82 -8.42 23.44
N ALA A 256 -14.82 -9.30 23.56
CA ALA A 256 -14.45 -10.24 22.52
C ALA A 256 -15.73 -10.87 21.93
N CYS A 257 -16.16 -10.38 20.77
CA CYS A 257 -17.37 -10.87 20.12
C CYS A 257 -17.12 -12.31 19.71
N ASP A 258 -18.06 -13.20 20.03
CA ASP A 258 -18.04 -14.63 19.71
C ASP A 258 -17.37 -14.85 18.33
N PRO A 259 -16.28 -15.65 18.24
CA PRO A 259 -15.60 -15.90 16.96
C PRO A 259 -16.55 -16.42 15.88
N ARG A 260 -17.71 -16.97 16.25
CA ARG A 260 -18.73 -17.48 15.32
C ARG A 260 -19.73 -16.43 14.86
N GLU A 261 -19.67 -15.20 15.34
CA GLU A 261 -20.67 -14.18 15.07
C GLU A 261 -20.69 -13.70 13.61
N PRO A 262 -19.55 -13.41 12.93
CA PRO A 262 -19.56 -13.10 11.50
C PRO A 262 -20.14 -14.25 10.66
N PHE A 263 -19.85 -15.50 11.03
CA PHE A 263 -20.40 -16.68 10.36
C PHE A 263 -21.92 -16.78 10.50
N ARG A 264 -22.48 -16.49 11.69
CA ARG A 264 -23.95 -16.45 11.89
C ARG A 264 -24.61 -15.36 11.05
N LEU A 265 -24.00 -14.18 10.97
CA LEU A 265 -24.51 -13.07 10.15
C LEU A 265 -24.52 -13.43 8.67
N ILE A 266 -23.47 -14.09 8.17
CA ILE A 266 -23.41 -14.55 6.77
C ILE A 266 -24.43 -15.65 6.50
N GLN A 267 -24.60 -16.63 7.39
CA GLN A 267 -25.63 -17.65 7.25
C GLN A 267 -27.04 -17.03 7.21
N ALA A 268 -27.30 -16.04 8.06
CA ALA A 268 -28.55 -15.30 8.04
C ALA A 268 -28.72 -14.50 6.73
N ALA A 269 -27.68 -13.83 6.26
CA ALA A 269 -27.70 -13.14 4.97
C ALA A 269 -27.96 -14.10 3.79
N GLN A 270 -27.34 -15.28 3.78
CA GLN A 270 -27.60 -16.31 2.76
C GLN A 270 -29.05 -16.79 2.77
N ALA A 271 -29.66 -16.93 3.95
CA ALA A 271 -31.08 -17.27 4.07
C ALA A 271 -31.98 -16.16 3.51
N LEU A 272 -31.66 -14.90 3.78
CA LEU A 272 -32.37 -13.74 3.23
C LEU A 272 -32.20 -13.61 1.71
N MET A 273 -30.99 -13.86 1.19
CA MET A 273 -30.74 -13.91 -0.26
C MET A 273 -31.61 -14.98 -0.95
N LYS A 274 -31.77 -16.16 -0.34
CA LYS A 274 -32.68 -17.20 -0.85
C LYS A 274 -34.15 -16.79 -0.83
N ALA A 275 -34.51 -15.88 0.08
CA ALA A 275 -35.83 -15.27 0.16
C ALA A 275 -35.96 -13.98 -0.68
N GLU A 276 -34.96 -13.66 -1.51
CA GLU A 276 -34.88 -12.46 -2.36
C GLU A 276 -34.88 -11.12 -1.60
N ASP A 277 -34.63 -11.11 -0.29
CA ASP A 277 -34.44 -9.89 0.50
C ASP A 277 -32.97 -9.44 0.49
N TYR A 278 -32.55 -8.93 -0.68
CA TYR A 278 -31.16 -8.51 -0.90
C TYR A 278 -30.76 -7.26 -0.12
N LYS A 279 -31.72 -6.42 0.29
CA LYS A 279 -31.44 -5.20 1.05
C LYS A 279 -31.06 -5.56 2.49
N THR A 280 -31.88 -6.35 3.17
CA THR A 280 -31.59 -6.79 4.53
C THR A 280 -30.37 -7.72 4.56
N ALA A 281 -30.20 -8.56 3.54
CA ALA A 281 -28.99 -9.37 3.39
C ALA A 281 -27.73 -8.51 3.29
N LEU A 282 -27.75 -7.42 2.51
CA LEU A 282 -26.63 -6.49 2.38
C LEU A 282 -26.28 -5.84 3.73
N ASP A 283 -27.28 -5.40 4.50
CA ASP A 283 -27.06 -4.80 5.82
C ASP A 283 -26.39 -5.79 6.81
N LEU A 284 -26.77 -7.07 6.74
CA LEU A 284 -26.14 -8.12 7.55
C LEU A 284 -24.70 -8.42 7.10
N LEU A 285 -24.44 -8.40 5.79
CA LEU A 285 -23.10 -8.60 5.25
C LEU A 285 -22.17 -7.43 5.62
N ASP A 286 -22.66 -6.19 5.60
CA ASP A 286 -21.92 -5.01 6.05
C ASP A 286 -21.59 -5.09 7.55
N GLN A 287 -22.54 -5.55 8.37
CA GLN A 287 -22.27 -5.83 9.79
C GLN A 287 -21.25 -6.95 9.98
N ALA A 288 -21.33 -8.02 9.19
CA ALA A 288 -20.36 -9.13 9.24
C ALA A 288 -18.96 -8.65 8.88
N MET A 289 -18.83 -7.81 7.84
CA MET A 289 -17.57 -7.18 7.45
C MET A 289 -17.01 -6.30 8.56
N ALA A 290 -17.82 -5.42 9.14
CA ALA A 290 -17.40 -4.53 10.22
C ALA A 290 -16.91 -5.32 11.45
N ARG A 291 -17.56 -6.45 11.77
CA ARG A 291 -17.19 -7.31 12.91
C ARG A 291 -16.02 -8.25 12.60
N ASN A 292 -15.71 -8.48 11.33
CA ASN A 292 -14.54 -9.22 10.89
C ASN A 292 -13.29 -8.32 10.73
N LEU A 293 -13.44 -7.00 10.89
CA LEU A 293 -12.32 -6.06 10.86
C LEU A 293 -11.29 -6.46 11.94
N ASN A 294 -10.01 -6.57 11.56
CA ASN A 294 -8.88 -6.98 12.40
C ASN A 294 -8.84 -8.46 12.84
N ARG A 295 -9.71 -9.33 12.32
CA ARG A 295 -9.61 -10.79 12.55
C ARG A 295 -8.73 -11.43 11.47
N LEU A 296 -7.83 -12.33 11.86
CA LEU A 296 -7.00 -13.14 10.95
C LEU A 296 -7.81 -14.26 10.25
N GLU A 297 -9.11 -14.39 10.55
CA GLU A 297 -9.95 -15.46 10.01
C GLU A 297 -10.46 -15.09 8.62
N ARG A 298 -10.10 -15.93 7.64
CA ARG A 298 -10.67 -15.89 6.29
C ARG A 298 -12.11 -16.37 6.36
N VAL A 299 -13.05 -15.50 6.01
CA VAL A 299 -14.46 -15.84 5.95
C VAL A 299 -14.87 -16.01 4.49
N GLU A 300 -14.93 -17.26 4.05
CA GLU A 300 -15.21 -17.60 2.65
C GLU A 300 -16.60 -17.10 2.21
N GLY A 301 -16.65 -16.48 1.03
CA GLY A 301 -17.90 -16.05 0.38
C GLY A 301 -18.48 -14.72 0.85
N LEU A 302 -17.90 -14.05 1.86
CA LEU A 302 -18.42 -12.77 2.38
C LEU A 302 -18.50 -11.68 1.29
N TYR A 303 -17.41 -11.44 0.57
CA TYR A 303 -17.35 -10.42 -0.48
C TYR A 303 -18.16 -10.85 -1.72
N TYR A 304 -18.16 -12.14 -2.06
CA TYR A 304 -19.00 -12.69 -3.13
C TYR A 304 -20.49 -12.45 -2.87
N HIS A 305 -21.01 -12.77 -1.68
CA HIS A 305 -22.41 -12.58 -1.36
C HIS A 305 -22.82 -11.11 -1.37
N LYS A 306 -21.92 -10.22 -0.94
CA LYS A 306 -22.12 -8.77 -1.06
C LYS A 306 -22.21 -8.33 -2.53
N ALA A 307 -21.32 -8.82 -3.38
CA ALA A 307 -21.36 -8.54 -4.81
C ALA A 307 -22.68 -9.01 -5.46
N ILE A 308 -23.19 -10.19 -5.08
CA ILE A 308 -24.49 -10.67 -5.53
C ILE A 308 -25.63 -9.75 -5.08
N CYS A 309 -25.67 -9.36 -3.80
CA CYS A 309 -26.71 -8.46 -3.30
C CYS A 309 -26.68 -7.11 -4.02
N LEU A 310 -25.50 -6.51 -4.22
CA LEU A 310 -25.34 -5.26 -4.96
C LEU A 310 -25.77 -5.39 -6.41
N THR A 311 -25.47 -6.53 -7.06
CA THR A 311 -25.92 -6.82 -8.42
C THR A 311 -27.45 -6.84 -8.50
N SER A 312 -28.11 -7.57 -7.60
CA SER A 312 -29.58 -7.66 -7.53
C SER A 312 -30.25 -6.32 -7.21
N LEU A 313 -29.55 -5.42 -6.52
CA LEU A 313 -30.01 -4.06 -6.22
C LEU A 313 -29.67 -3.04 -7.32
N GLY A 314 -29.11 -3.47 -8.46
CA GLY A 314 -28.76 -2.59 -9.58
C GLY A 314 -27.50 -1.73 -9.37
N ARG A 315 -26.74 -1.96 -8.30
CA ARG A 315 -25.50 -1.24 -7.96
C ARG A 315 -24.29 -1.88 -8.67
N VAL A 316 -24.34 -1.91 -10.01
CA VAL A 316 -23.44 -2.71 -10.86
C VAL A 316 -21.96 -2.38 -10.66
N HIS A 317 -21.62 -1.09 -10.57
CA HIS A 317 -20.22 -0.66 -10.38
C HIS A 317 -19.65 -1.14 -9.04
N GLU A 318 -20.42 -0.99 -7.97
CA GLU A 318 -20.03 -1.45 -6.63
C GLU A 318 -19.97 -2.98 -6.57
N ALA A 319 -20.91 -3.66 -7.22
CA ALA A 319 -20.89 -5.12 -7.34
C ALA A 319 -19.60 -5.62 -8.00
N LEU A 320 -19.11 -4.94 -9.05
CA LEU A 320 -17.89 -5.31 -9.75
C LEU A 320 -16.66 -5.19 -8.84
N ILE A 321 -16.57 -4.10 -8.06
CA ILE A 321 -15.51 -3.90 -7.06
C ILE A 321 -15.48 -5.06 -6.07
N TRP A 322 -16.63 -5.41 -5.48
CA TRP A 322 -16.70 -6.47 -4.48
C TRP A 322 -16.50 -7.88 -5.07
N ALA A 323 -16.90 -8.12 -6.31
CA ALA A 323 -16.66 -9.39 -7.00
C ALA A 323 -15.15 -9.59 -7.26
N ARG A 324 -14.44 -8.53 -7.66
CA ARG A 324 -12.97 -8.54 -7.81
C ARG A 324 -12.27 -8.71 -6.45
N GLN A 325 -12.76 -8.04 -5.42
CA GLN A 325 -12.25 -8.19 -4.05
C GLN A 325 -12.38 -9.63 -3.53
N ASP A 326 -13.48 -10.31 -3.84
CA ASP A 326 -13.66 -11.73 -3.49
C ASP A 326 -12.63 -12.62 -4.18
N LEU A 327 -12.41 -12.45 -5.49
CA LEU A 327 -11.41 -13.21 -6.23
C LEU A 327 -9.99 -13.00 -5.65
N LEU A 328 -9.67 -11.78 -5.23
CA LEU A 328 -8.40 -11.43 -4.60
C LEU A 328 -8.25 -12.08 -3.22
N CYS A 329 -9.28 -12.01 -2.36
CA CYS A 329 -9.22 -12.50 -0.98
C CYS A 329 -9.52 -14.01 -0.84
N ASN A 330 -10.18 -14.59 -1.83
CA ASN A 330 -10.68 -15.95 -1.81
C ASN A 330 -10.45 -16.66 -3.16
N PRO A 331 -9.19 -16.95 -3.55
CA PRO A 331 -8.89 -17.59 -4.84
C PRO A 331 -9.60 -18.94 -5.05
N GLY A 332 -9.94 -19.65 -3.96
CA GLY A 332 -10.70 -20.89 -4.02
C GLY A 332 -12.14 -20.74 -4.56
N ASN A 333 -12.67 -19.51 -4.63
CA ASN A 333 -13.99 -19.20 -5.16
C ASN A 333 -13.95 -18.68 -6.62
N GLU A 334 -12.81 -18.77 -7.29
CA GLU A 334 -12.61 -18.29 -8.67
C GLU A 334 -13.69 -18.79 -9.64
N ALA A 335 -14.07 -20.07 -9.54
CA ALA A 335 -15.10 -20.68 -10.40
C ALA A 335 -16.46 -19.94 -10.33
N ASN A 336 -16.77 -19.26 -9.23
CA ASN A 336 -18.01 -18.50 -9.05
C ASN A 336 -17.81 -16.99 -9.26
N ALA A 337 -16.67 -16.44 -8.84
CA ALA A 337 -16.38 -15.01 -8.94
C ALA A 337 -16.07 -14.58 -10.39
N GLN A 338 -15.29 -15.37 -11.15
CA GLN A 338 -14.87 -15.03 -12.52
C GLN A 338 -16.06 -14.87 -13.49
N PRO A 339 -17.09 -15.72 -13.47
CA PRO A 339 -18.28 -15.53 -14.30
C PRO A 339 -19.10 -14.30 -13.89
N LEU A 340 -19.21 -14.00 -12.59
CA LEU A 340 -19.91 -12.82 -12.09
C LEU A 340 -19.23 -11.53 -12.57
N ILE A 341 -17.90 -11.45 -12.46
CA ILE A 341 -17.10 -10.31 -12.94
C ILE A 341 -17.35 -10.09 -14.44
N ARG A 342 -17.22 -11.14 -15.26
CA ARG A 342 -17.45 -11.04 -16.72
C ARG A 342 -18.85 -10.55 -17.06
N ARG A 343 -19.87 -11.00 -16.31
CA ARG A 343 -21.25 -10.54 -16.49
C ARG A 343 -21.41 -9.06 -16.13
N LEU A 344 -20.81 -8.62 -15.02
CA LEU A 344 -20.86 -7.23 -14.56
C LEU A 344 -20.13 -6.27 -15.51
N GLU A 345 -18.99 -6.69 -16.05
CA GLU A 345 -18.26 -5.94 -17.08
C GLU A 345 -19.11 -5.77 -18.35
N GLY A 346 -19.84 -6.81 -18.77
CA GLY A 346 -20.77 -6.73 -19.90
C GLY A 346 -21.98 -5.81 -19.68
N PHE A 347 -22.31 -5.44 -18.44
CA PHE A 347 -23.34 -4.43 -18.16
C PHE A 347 -22.80 -2.99 -18.19
N LEU A 348 -21.48 -2.81 -18.14
CA LEU A 348 -20.80 -1.51 -18.10
C LEU A 348 -20.16 -1.13 -19.44
N SER A 349 -20.01 -2.09 -20.36
CA SER A 349 -19.69 -1.89 -21.78
C SER A 349 -20.91 -1.49 -22.58
#